data_AF-A0A5B1L6A9-F1
#
_entry.id   AF-A0A5B1L6A9-F1
#
_cell.length_a   1.000
_cell.length_b   1.000
_cell.length_c   1.000
_cell.angle_alpha   90.00
_cell.angle_beta   90.00
_cell.angle_gamma   90.00
#
_symmetry.space_group_name_H-M   'P 1'
#
loop_
_entity.id
_entity.type
_entity.pdbx_description
1 polymer ?
#
loop_
_entity_poly.entity_id
_entity_poly.type
_entity_poly.pdbx_seq_one_letter_code
_entity_poly.pdbx_strand_id
1 'polypeptide(L)'
;MSTDEAVASEIARRIDQLRVDLDRIRVDYAEILVHLSKLSTTETEPKKRRAMELLATVVSTDYEMKLLLFKALAEPEDREVWEKYLVLAIQTAVDELPRRVGSDHRDAGRDFKEALKPMKSDVVFMHDLGVIRDRVAAHHDLTNGDHWQAQWHLAAIANKRAGHSVLRSSVVVHASTVLAALDELGRALIQEDRGLLPPRPRHSADNHG
;
A
#
# COMPACT_ATOMS: atom_id res chain seq x y z
N MET A 1 -3.39 -6.24 -37.64
CA MET A 1 -3.33 -5.61 -36.32
C MET A 1 -2.64 -4.27 -36.47
N SER A 2 -3.31 -3.19 -36.08
CA SER A 2 -2.65 -1.88 -35.97
C SER A 2 -1.76 -1.86 -34.72
N THR A 3 -0.80 -0.92 -34.66
CA THR A 3 0.07 -0.72 -33.49
C THR A 3 -0.75 -0.49 -32.21
N ASP A 4 -1.89 0.19 -32.30
CA ASP A 4 -2.75 0.48 -31.15
C ASP A 4 -3.46 -0.78 -30.60
N GLU A 5 -3.83 -1.70 -31.49
CA GLU A 5 -4.46 -2.98 -31.12
C GLU A 5 -3.45 -3.92 -30.42
N ALA A 6 -2.18 -3.87 -30.84
CA ALA A 6 -1.10 -4.60 -30.19
C ALA A 6 -0.78 -4.04 -28.80
N VAL A 7 -0.76 -2.71 -28.64
CA VAL A 7 -0.54 -2.04 -27.36
C VAL A 7 -1.68 -2.32 -26.38
N ALA A 8 -2.94 -2.22 -26.83
CA ALA A 8 -4.10 -2.54 -26.01
C ALA A 8 -4.09 -4.00 -25.52
N SER A 9 -3.73 -4.93 -26.41
CA SER A 9 -3.62 -6.36 -26.08
C SER A 9 -2.54 -6.65 -25.04
N GLU A 10 -1.38 -6.01 -25.15
CA GLU A 10 -0.30 -6.16 -24.16
C GLU A 10 -0.65 -5.55 -22.80
N ILE A 11 -1.36 -4.40 -22.78
CA ILE A 11 -1.88 -3.81 -21.54
C ILE A 11 -2.87 -4.76 -20.85
N ALA A 12 -3.82 -5.33 -21.61
CA ALA A 12 -4.79 -6.28 -21.07
C ALA A 12 -4.09 -7.52 -20.46
N ARG A 13 -3.11 -8.09 -21.17
CA ARG A 13 -2.32 -9.23 -20.66
C ARG A 13 -1.59 -8.90 -19.36
N ARG A 14 -1.01 -7.70 -19.25
CA ARG A 14 -0.33 -7.26 -18.02
C ARG A 14 -1.30 -7.06 -16.87
N ILE A 15 -2.50 -6.51 -17.12
CA ILE A 15 -3.55 -6.37 -16.11
C ILE A 15 -3.98 -7.76 -15.59
N ASP A 16 -4.16 -8.74 -16.48
CA ASP A 16 -4.51 -10.10 -16.05
C ASP A 16 -3.40 -10.76 -15.22
N GLN A 17 -2.13 -10.57 -15.60
CA GLN A 17 -1.01 -11.05 -14.78
C GLN A 17 -0.99 -10.38 -13.38
N LEU A 18 -1.19 -9.06 -13.32
CA LEU A 18 -1.26 -8.33 -12.06
C LEU A 18 -2.42 -8.80 -11.18
N ARG A 19 -3.57 -9.18 -11.79
CA ARG A 19 -4.70 -9.75 -11.06
C ARG A 19 -4.32 -11.08 -10.40
N VAL A 20 -3.67 -11.98 -11.14
CA VAL A 20 -3.19 -13.27 -10.61
C VAL A 20 -2.18 -13.06 -9.49
N ASP A 21 -1.22 -12.15 -9.68
CA ASP A 21 -0.24 -11.83 -8.64
C ASP A 21 -0.90 -11.26 -7.38
N LEU A 22 -1.91 -10.41 -7.55
CA LEU A 22 -2.68 -9.84 -6.44
C LEU A 22 -3.49 -10.89 -5.68
N ASP A 23 -4.08 -11.86 -6.37
CA ASP A 23 -4.77 -12.98 -5.74
C ASP A 23 -3.82 -13.82 -4.87
N ARG A 24 -2.60 -14.08 -5.36
CA ARG A 24 -1.56 -14.73 -4.56
C ARG A 24 -1.18 -13.90 -3.33
N ILE A 25 -0.91 -12.60 -3.52
CA ILE A 25 -0.55 -11.69 -2.43
C ILE A 25 -1.68 -11.63 -1.39
N ARG A 26 -2.94 -11.65 -1.81
CA ARG A 26 -4.11 -11.68 -0.92
C ARG A 26 -4.11 -12.92 -0.02
N VAL A 27 -3.76 -14.09 -0.58
CA VAL A 27 -3.66 -15.34 0.18
C VAL A 27 -2.53 -15.23 1.20
N ASP A 28 -1.33 -14.83 0.78
CA ASP A 28 -0.17 -14.68 1.67
C ASP A 28 -0.47 -13.68 2.81
N TYR A 29 -1.06 -12.53 2.47
CA TYR A 29 -1.53 -11.51 3.42
C TYR A 29 -2.50 -12.10 4.46
N ALA A 30 -3.52 -12.83 4.01
CA ALA A 30 -4.53 -13.41 4.88
C ALA A 30 -3.92 -14.46 5.82
N GLU A 31 -3.01 -15.30 5.32
CA GLU A 31 -2.31 -16.29 6.14
C GLU A 31 -1.46 -15.64 7.24
N ILE A 32 -0.71 -14.58 6.89
CA ILE A 32 0.08 -13.80 7.85
C ILE A 32 -0.83 -13.19 8.92
N LEU A 33 -1.92 -12.53 8.55
CA LEU A 33 -2.82 -11.91 9.52
C LEU A 33 -3.50 -12.93 10.44
N VAL A 34 -3.93 -14.07 9.90
CA VAL A 34 -4.50 -15.15 10.72
C VAL A 34 -3.47 -15.70 11.70
N HIS A 35 -2.22 -15.88 11.26
CA HIS A 35 -1.12 -16.32 12.14
C HIS A 35 -0.84 -15.31 13.25
N LEU A 36 -0.67 -14.03 12.92
CA LEU A 36 -0.44 -12.97 13.89
C LEU A 36 -1.62 -12.81 14.86
N SER A 37 -2.85 -12.98 14.39
CA SER A 37 -4.05 -12.98 15.23
C SER A 37 -4.03 -14.15 16.24
N LYS A 38 -3.63 -15.35 15.83
CA LYS A 38 -3.50 -16.49 16.75
C LYS A 38 -2.38 -16.26 17.77
N LEU A 39 -1.22 -15.80 17.32
CA LEU A 39 -0.11 -15.49 18.21
C LEU A 39 -0.50 -14.44 19.25
N SER A 40 -1.30 -13.43 18.89
CA SER A 40 -1.56 -12.28 19.78
C SER A 40 -2.40 -12.65 21.01
N THR A 41 -3.10 -13.78 20.93
CA THR A 41 -3.89 -14.36 22.04
C THR A 41 -3.02 -15.05 23.09
N THR A 42 -1.81 -15.46 22.73
CA THR A 42 -0.90 -16.23 23.62
C THR A 42 0.37 -15.47 23.96
N GLU A 43 0.73 -14.48 23.14
CA GLU A 43 1.96 -13.70 23.33
C GLU A 43 1.80 -12.67 24.45
N THR A 44 2.69 -12.79 25.44
CA THR A 44 2.73 -11.91 26.62
C THR A 44 3.95 -11.00 26.61
N GLU A 45 4.97 -11.29 25.81
CA GLU A 45 6.17 -10.47 25.71
C GLU A 45 5.84 -9.14 24.99
N PRO A 46 5.99 -7.97 25.65
CA PRO A 46 5.60 -6.68 25.08
C PRO A 46 6.31 -6.36 23.76
N LYS A 47 7.60 -6.68 23.67
CA LYS A 47 8.41 -6.46 22.46
C LYS A 47 7.87 -7.26 21.28
N LYS A 48 7.54 -8.53 21.49
CA LYS A 48 7.04 -9.42 20.45
C LYS A 48 5.63 -9.05 20.02
N ARG A 49 4.74 -8.70 20.97
CA ARG A 49 3.42 -8.11 20.65
C ARG A 49 3.56 -6.88 19.76
N ARG A 50 4.51 -6.00 20.07
CA ARG A 50 4.75 -4.80 19.26
C ARG A 50 5.25 -5.12 17.86
N ALA A 51 6.19 -6.06 17.72
CA ALA A 51 6.67 -6.52 16.42
C ALA A 51 5.54 -7.13 15.58
N MET A 52 4.62 -7.87 16.20
CA MET A 52 3.45 -8.43 15.53
C MET A 52 2.46 -7.36 15.07
N GLU A 53 2.14 -6.38 15.91
CA GLU A 53 1.29 -5.23 15.54
C GLU A 53 1.89 -4.42 14.39
N LEU A 54 3.21 -4.21 14.43
CA LEU A 54 3.95 -3.54 13.37
C LEU A 54 3.89 -4.32 12.07
N LEU A 55 4.18 -5.63 12.09
CA LEU A 55 4.13 -6.46 10.89
C LEU A 55 2.70 -6.55 10.33
N ALA A 56 1.69 -6.69 11.18
CA ALA A 56 0.29 -6.67 10.76
C ALA A 56 -0.06 -5.35 10.05
N THR A 57 0.41 -4.22 10.58
CA THR A 57 0.19 -2.92 9.94
C THR A 57 0.92 -2.85 8.60
N VAL A 58 2.20 -3.22 8.53
CA VAL A 58 3.01 -3.21 7.30
C VAL A 58 2.36 -4.05 6.20
N VAL A 59 2.00 -5.30 6.51
CA VAL A 59 1.44 -6.25 5.53
C VAL A 59 0.03 -5.84 5.09
N SER A 60 -0.76 -5.23 5.97
CA SER A 60 -2.08 -4.69 5.61
C SER A 60 -1.98 -3.47 4.71
N THR A 61 -1.12 -2.50 5.05
CA THR A 61 -0.91 -1.30 4.23
C THR A 61 -0.29 -1.65 2.88
N ASP A 62 0.68 -2.57 2.83
CA ASP A 62 1.28 -3.04 1.57
C ASP A 62 0.23 -3.68 0.64
N TYR A 63 -0.60 -4.59 1.16
CA TYR A 63 -1.67 -5.22 0.37
C TYR A 63 -2.70 -4.20 -0.12
N GLU A 64 -3.16 -3.30 0.77
CA GLU A 64 -4.13 -2.27 0.43
C GLU A 64 -3.60 -1.34 -0.68
N MET A 65 -2.36 -0.87 -0.57
CA MET A 65 -1.75 -0.03 -1.59
C MET A 65 -1.61 -0.75 -2.94
N LYS A 66 -1.20 -2.03 -2.95
CA LYS A 66 -1.11 -2.84 -4.18
C LYS A 66 -2.48 -3.05 -4.83
N LEU A 67 -3.52 -3.32 -4.03
CA LEU A 67 -4.90 -3.43 -4.50
C LEU A 67 -5.39 -2.11 -5.12
N LEU A 68 -5.16 -0.98 -4.45
CA LEU A 68 -5.58 0.33 -4.91
C LEU A 68 -4.85 0.77 -6.19
N LEU A 69 -3.55 0.48 -6.31
CA LEU A 69 -2.79 0.67 -7.54
C LEU A 69 -3.33 -0.19 -8.69
N PHE A 70 -3.61 -1.47 -8.41
CA PHE A 70 -4.22 -2.36 -9.40
C PHE A 70 -5.58 -1.82 -9.87
N LYS A 71 -6.43 -1.38 -8.95
CA LYS A 71 -7.73 -0.78 -9.25
C LYS A 71 -7.61 0.50 -10.07
N ALA A 72 -6.68 1.39 -9.72
CA ALA A 72 -6.41 2.61 -10.49
C ALA A 72 -5.96 2.33 -11.94
N LEU A 73 -5.35 1.17 -12.20
CA LEU A 73 -4.96 0.73 -13.54
C LEU A 73 -6.07 -0.03 -14.28
N ALA A 74 -6.77 -0.93 -13.61
CA ALA A 74 -7.78 -1.81 -14.19
C ALA A 74 -9.14 -1.12 -14.40
N GLU A 75 -9.44 -0.10 -13.60
CA GLU A 75 -10.71 0.62 -13.60
C GLU A 75 -10.46 2.12 -13.87
N PRO A 76 -10.03 2.48 -15.09
CA PRO A 76 -9.62 3.85 -15.42
C PRO A 76 -10.77 4.87 -15.30
N GLU A 77 -12.02 4.43 -15.34
CA GLU A 77 -13.21 5.25 -15.14
C GLU A 77 -13.37 5.70 -13.67
N ASP A 78 -12.95 4.87 -12.73
CA ASP A 78 -13.06 5.11 -11.28
C ASP A 78 -11.70 5.47 -10.64
N ARG A 79 -10.66 5.64 -11.47
CA ARG A 79 -9.28 5.91 -11.05
C ARG A 79 -9.16 6.95 -9.94
N GLU A 80 -9.93 8.03 -10.03
CA GLU A 80 -9.91 9.11 -9.04
C GLU A 80 -10.32 8.66 -7.64
N VAL A 81 -11.29 7.75 -7.56
CA VAL A 81 -11.74 7.16 -6.30
C VAL A 81 -10.59 6.34 -5.72
N TRP A 82 -9.95 5.52 -6.54
CA TRP A 82 -8.83 4.68 -6.14
C TRP A 82 -7.60 5.49 -5.69
N GLU A 83 -7.27 6.58 -6.39
CA GLU A 83 -6.16 7.47 -6.01
C GLU A 83 -6.43 8.19 -4.66
N LYS A 84 -7.68 8.55 -4.34
CA LYS A 84 -8.03 9.13 -3.03
C LYS A 84 -7.77 8.15 -1.88
N TYR A 85 -8.20 6.89 -2.03
CA TYR A 85 -7.93 5.86 -1.02
C TYR A 85 -6.44 5.53 -0.96
N LEU A 86 -5.73 5.56 -2.09
CA LEU A 86 -4.29 5.33 -2.13
C LEU A 86 -3.53 6.40 -1.36
N VAL A 87 -3.96 7.66 -1.43
CA VAL A 87 -3.42 8.76 -0.62
C VAL A 87 -3.57 8.48 0.87
N LEU A 88 -4.73 7.97 1.31
CA LEU A 88 -4.93 7.61 2.72
C LEU A 88 -3.97 6.49 3.16
N ALA A 89 -3.83 5.44 2.34
CA ALA A 89 -2.93 4.33 2.63
C ALA A 89 -1.44 4.77 2.67
N ILE A 90 -1.02 5.62 1.73
CA ILE A 90 0.31 6.26 1.73
C ILE A 90 0.52 7.00 3.05
N GLN A 91 -0.48 7.74 3.51
CA GLN A 91 -0.34 8.52 4.73
C GLN A 91 -0.19 7.66 5.98
N THR A 92 -0.96 6.58 6.12
CA THR A 92 -0.77 5.60 7.20
C THR A 92 0.69 5.12 7.22
N ALA A 93 1.26 4.83 6.06
CA ALA A 93 2.66 4.41 5.97
C ALA A 93 3.67 5.50 6.35
N VAL A 94 3.36 6.76 6.11
CA VAL A 94 4.33 7.87 6.16
C VAL A 94 4.31 8.63 7.47
N ASP A 95 3.13 8.73 8.09
CA ASP A 95 2.90 9.50 9.32
C ASP A 95 2.76 8.58 10.53
N GLU A 96 2.06 7.46 10.40
CA GLU A 96 1.74 6.59 11.55
C GLU A 96 2.84 5.55 11.79
N LEU A 97 3.24 4.82 10.76
CA LEU A 97 4.24 3.74 10.90
C LEU A 97 5.56 4.24 11.51
N PRO A 98 6.18 5.36 11.07
CA PRO A 98 7.46 5.79 11.64
C PRO A 98 7.40 6.19 13.12
N ARG A 99 6.21 6.52 13.63
CA ARG A 99 5.96 6.81 15.05
C ARG A 99 5.72 5.51 15.84
N ARG A 100 5.17 4.50 15.18
CA ARG A 100 4.90 3.20 15.78
C ARG A 100 6.16 2.35 15.91
N VAL A 101 7.12 2.51 15.00
CA VAL A 101 8.45 1.87 15.08
C VAL A 101 9.18 2.46 16.29
N GLY A 102 9.11 1.73 17.41
CA GLY A 102 9.64 2.14 18.71
C GLY A 102 11.16 2.00 18.81
N SER A 103 11.69 2.21 20.02
CA SER A 103 13.13 2.03 20.31
C SER A 103 13.64 0.63 20.01
N ASP A 104 12.76 -0.36 20.08
CA ASP A 104 13.11 -1.78 19.95
C ASP A 104 13.45 -2.20 18.52
N HIS A 105 13.08 -1.36 17.54
CA HIS A 105 13.31 -1.55 16.11
C HIS A 105 13.98 -0.31 15.50
N ARG A 106 14.89 0.32 16.25
CA ARG A 106 15.47 1.63 15.92
C ARG A 106 16.15 1.66 14.55
N ASP A 107 16.91 0.62 14.21
CA ASP A 107 17.62 0.55 12.94
C ASP A 107 16.65 0.41 11.76
N ALA A 108 15.72 -0.55 11.84
CA ALA A 108 14.65 -0.69 10.85
C ALA A 108 13.80 0.58 10.69
N GLY A 109 13.51 1.28 11.80
CA GLY A 109 12.77 2.54 11.78
C GLY A 109 13.55 3.72 11.20
N ARG A 110 14.88 3.75 11.39
CA ARG A 110 15.75 4.74 10.74
C ARG A 110 15.75 4.48 9.24
N ASP A 111 16.02 3.25 8.83
CA ASP A 111 16.17 2.90 7.41
C ASP A 111 14.84 3.10 6.66
N PHE A 112 13.71 2.78 7.30
CA PHE A 112 12.38 3.11 6.77
C PHE A 112 12.17 4.62 6.59
N LYS A 113 12.57 5.46 7.56
CA LYS A 113 12.47 6.92 7.44
C LYS A 113 13.36 7.46 6.33
N GLU A 114 14.56 6.89 6.17
CA GLU A 114 15.49 7.23 5.08
C GLU A 114 14.90 6.89 3.72
N ALA A 115 14.32 5.70 3.57
CA ALA A 115 13.65 5.27 2.33
C ALA A 115 12.47 6.18 1.94
N LEU A 116 11.77 6.77 2.92
CA LEU A 116 10.68 7.71 2.68
C LEU A 116 11.15 9.15 2.38
N LYS A 117 12.44 9.48 2.52
CA LYS A 117 12.94 10.85 2.31
C LYS A 117 12.62 11.45 0.93
N PRO A 118 12.80 10.73 -0.20
CA PRO A 118 12.54 11.31 -1.52
C PRO A 118 11.12 11.88 -1.65
N MET A 119 10.13 11.17 -1.10
CA MET A 119 8.74 11.61 -1.08
C MET A 119 8.53 12.74 -0.05
N LYS A 120 9.09 12.62 1.16
CA LYS A 120 8.98 13.66 2.20
C LYS A 120 9.62 14.99 1.79
N SER A 121 10.59 14.97 0.89
CA SER A 121 11.23 16.16 0.32
C SER A 121 10.40 16.81 -0.80
N ASP A 122 9.39 16.14 -1.33
CA ASP A 122 8.43 16.72 -2.28
C ASP A 122 7.36 17.51 -1.51
N VAL A 123 7.68 18.78 -1.23
CA VAL A 123 6.83 19.67 -0.41
C VAL A 123 5.45 19.87 -1.02
N VAL A 124 5.35 19.93 -2.35
CA VAL A 124 4.08 20.09 -3.06
C VAL A 124 3.23 18.84 -2.87
N PHE A 125 3.80 17.66 -3.12
CA PHE A 125 3.09 16.40 -2.91
C PHE A 125 2.67 16.22 -1.44
N MET A 126 3.55 16.49 -0.48
CA MET A 126 3.22 16.35 0.94
C MET A 126 2.12 17.32 1.40
N HIS A 127 2.12 18.55 0.87
CA HIS A 127 1.02 19.49 1.09
C HIS A 127 -0.29 18.96 0.51
N ASP A 128 -0.28 18.52 -0.75
CA ASP A 128 -1.47 18.00 -1.43
C ASP A 128 -2.01 16.74 -0.77
N LEU A 129 -1.13 15.85 -0.32
CA LEU A 129 -1.46 14.66 0.48
C LEU A 129 -2.24 15.05 1.74
N GLY A 130 -1.76 16.06 2.48
CA GLY A 130 -2.43 16.59 3.67
C GLY A 130 -3.80 17.20 3.36
N VAL A 131 -3.90 18.00 2.28
CA VAL A 131 -5.16 18.60 1.84
C VAL A 131 -6.18 17.52 1.46
N ILE A 132 -5.77 16.49 0.74
CA ILE A 132 -6.65 15.37 0.35
C ILE A 132 -7.11 14.62 1.59
N ARG A 133 -6.21 14.29 2.52
CA ARG A 133 -6.58 13.64 3.78
C ARG A 133 -7.62 14.45 4.53
N ASP A 134 -7.35 15.73 4.78
CA ASP A 134 -8.23 16.57 5.60
C ASP A 134 -9.61 16.68 4.96
N ARG A 135 -9.68 16.66 3.64
CA ARG A 135 -10.94 16.74 2.88
C ARG A 135 -11.67 15.40 2.74
N VAL A 136 -10.97 14.28 2.61
CA VAL A 136 -11.54 12.93 2.66
C VAL A 136 -12.01 12.60 4.08
N ALA A 137 -11.26 13.00 5.11
CA ALA A 137 -11.66 12.90 6.50
C ALA A 137 -12.87 13.82 6.80
N ALA A 138 -12.87 15.06 6.29
CA ALA A 138 -14.02 15.97 6.40
C ALA A 138 -15.25 15.53 5.59
N HIS A 139 -15.14 14.53 4.71
CA HIS A 139 -16.32 13.88 4.11
C HIS A 139 -17.16 13.13 5.16
N HIS A 140 -16.58 12.80 6.33
CA HIS A 140 -17.32 12.31 7.49
C HIS A 140 -18.00 13.42 8.31
N ASP A 141 -17.64 14.70 8.10
CA ASP A 141 -18.13 15.86 8.86
C ASP A 141 -18.44 17.04 7.90
N LEU A 142 -19.52 16.89 7.11
CA LEU A 142 -19.98 17.92 6.17
C LEU A 142 -20.57 19.12 6.92
N THR A 143 -19.72 20.11 7.25
CA THR A 143 -20.15 21.49 7.47
C THR A 143 -19.25 22.45 6.68
N ASN A 144 -19.86 23.21 5.76
CA ASN A 144 -19.30 24.35 5.01
C ASN A 144 -18.70 24.08 3.62
N GLY A 145 -19.58 23.95 2.63
CA GLY A 145 -19.63 24.83 1.45
C GLY A 145 -18.59 24.70 0.32
N ASP A 146 -17.37 24.20 0.57
CA ASP A 146 -16.39 24.01 -0.49
C ASP A 146 -16.55 22.62 -1.12
N HIS A 147 -17.09 22.58 -2.35
CA HIS A 147 -17.26 21.37 -3.15
C HIS A 147 -15.92 20.88 -3.74
N TRP A 148 -14.94 20.60 -2.87
CA TRP A 148 -13.62 20.09 -3.25
C TRP A 148 -13.74 18.79 -4.06
N GLN A 149 -14.77 17.97 -3.80
CA GLN A 149 -15.06 16.77 -4.57
C GLN A 149 -15.34 17.14 -6.03
N ALA A 150 -16.08 18.22 -6.29
CA ALA A 150 -16.28 18.74 -7.63
C ALA A 150 -14.98 19.26 -8.24
N GLN A 151 -14.13 19.97 -7.49
CA GLN A 151 -12.82 20.43 -7.99
C GLN A 151 -11.89 19.26 -8.36
N TRP A 152 -11.86 18.20 -7.56
CA TRP A 152 -11.11 16.97 -7.84
C TRP A 152 -11.62 16.28 -9.11
N HIS A 153 -12.93 16.08 -9.22
CA HIS A 153 -13.56 15.52 -10.41
C HIS A 153 -13.30 16.38 -11.66
N LEU A 154 -13.32 17.71 -11.54
CA LEU A 154 -13.02 18.61 -12.66
C LEU A 154 -11.55 18.51 -13.09
N ALA A 155 -10.60 18.48 -12.15
CA ALA A 155 -9.18 18.34 -12.45
C ALA A 155 -8.87 17.00 -13.13
N ALA A 156 -9.55 15.94 -12.72
CA ALA A 156 -9.32 14.62 -13.27
C ALA A 156 -10.08 14.36 -14.58
N ILE A 157 -11.27 14.95 -14.80
CA ILE A 157 -11.88 15.08 -16.13
C ILE A 157 -10.93 15.83 -17.08
N ALA A 158 -10.29 16.91 -16.61
CA ALA A 158 -9.31 17.66 -17.40
C ALA A 158 -8.08 16.80 -17.74
N ASN A 159 -7.54 16.04 -16.79
CA ASN A 159 -6.43 15.11 -17.02
C ASN A 159 -6.79 13.97 -17.98
N LYS A 160 -8.02 13.43 -17.88
CA LYS A 160 -8.54 12.41 -18.81
C LYS A 160 -8.67 12.98 -20.23
N ARG A 161 -9.19 14.20 -20.37
CA ARG A 161 -9.29 14.91 -21.67
C ARG A 161 -7.92 15.27 -22.25
N ALA A 162 -6.92 15.51 -21.41
CA ALA A 162 -5.54 15.78 -21.82
C ALA A 162 -4.74 14.51 -22.18
N GLY A 163 -5.32 13.31 -22.03
CA GLY A 163 -4.65 12.04 -22.36
C GLY A 163 -3.51 11.67 -21.40
N HIS A 164 -3.50 12.20 -20.17
CA HIS A 164 -2.44 11.89 -19.21
C HIS A 164 -2.56 10.46 -18.66
N SER A 165 -1.51 9.66 -18.85
CA SER A 165 -1.41 8.28 -18.33
C SER A 165 -1.42 8.23 -16.79
N VAL A 166 -1.93 7.12 -16.24
CA VAL A 166 -1.89 6.78 -14.80
C VAL A 166 -0.48 6.85 -14.23
N LEU A 167 0.51 6.46 -15.02
CA LEU A 167 1.91 6.43 -14.62
C LEU A 167 2.53 7.82 -14.43
N ARG A 168 1.85 8.90 -14.89
CA ARG A 168 2.29 10.28 -14.66
C ARG A 168 1.74 10.88 -13.36
N SER A 169 0.89 10.17 -12.63
CA SER A 169 0.39 10.62 -11.34
C SER A 169 1.50 10.60 -10.30
N SER A 170 1.72 11.73 -9.63
CA SER A 170 2.65 11.81 -8.49
C SER A 170 2.25 10.85 -7.37
N VAL A 171 0.95 10.59 -7.19
CA VAL A 171 0.43 9.60 -6.24
C VAL A 171 0.94 8.20 -6.58
N VAL A 172 0.87 7.80 -7.86
CA VAL A 172 1.32 6.48 -8.33
C VAL A 172 2.84 6.33 -8.25
N VAL A 173 3.57 7.40 -8.58
CA VAL A 173 5.03 7.43 -8.45
C VAL A 173 5.46 7.26 -7.00
N HIS A 174 4.91 8.06 -6.08
CA HIS A 174 5.26 8.00 -4.67
C HIS A 174 4.75 6.74 -3.96
N ALA A 175 3.64 6.16 -4.42
CA ALA A 175 3.18 4.86 -3.91
C ALA A 175 4.24 3.76 -4.10
N SER A 176 5.00 3.79 -5.20
CA SER A 176 6.07 2.82 -5.45
C SER A 176 7.22 2.96 -4.44
N THR A 177 7.59 4.20 -4.10
CA THR A 177 8.59 4.49 -3.06
C THR A 177 8.14 3.95 -1.69
N VAL A 178 6.88 4.17 -1.35
CA VAL A 178 6.32 3.70 -0.07
C VAL A 178 6.24 2.17 -0.02
N LEU A 179 5.82 1.51 -1.10
CA LEU A 179 5.79 0.04 -1.18
C LEU A 179 7.18 -0.58 -1.01
N ALA A 180 8.22 0.01 -1.62
CA ALA A 180 9.59 -0.44 -1.43
C ALA A 180 10.03 -0.31 0.05
N ALA A 181 9.73 0.83 0.67
CA ALA A 181 10.03 1.06 2.08
C ALA A 181 9.28 0.07 3.01
N LEU A 182 8.02 -0.27 2.69
CA LEU A 182 7.23 -1.25 3.44
C LEU A 182 7.80 -2.67 3.32
N ASP A 183 8.23 -3.09 2.12
CA ASP A 183 8.89 -4.39 1.92
C ASP A 183 10.18 -4.49 2.74
N GLU A 184 11.02 -3.45 2.71
CA GLU A 184 12.26 -3.39 3.51
C GLU A 184 11.99 -3.47 5.01
N LEU A 185 11.02 -2.68 5.51
CA LEU A 185 10.62 -2.71 6.91
C LEU A 185 10.07 -4.09 7.31
N GLY A 186 9.20 -4.68 6.50
CA GLY A 186 8.65 -6.01 6.73
C GLY A 186 9.74 -7.09 6.81
N ARG A 187 10.71 -7.06 5.89
CA ARG A 187 11.86 -7.98 5.91
C ARG A 187 12.72 -7.81 7.16
N ALA A 188 12.98 -6.57 7.58
CA ALA A 188 13.75 -6.31 8.79
C ALA A 188 13.06 -6.90 10.04
N LEU A 189 11.75 -6.69 10.18
CA LEU A 189 10.96 -7.26 11.29
C LEU A 189 11.01 -8.80 11.30
N ILE A 190 10.88 -9.44 10.14
CA ILE A 190 10.94 -10.91 10.00
C ILE A 190 12.33 -11.46 10.29
N GLN A 191 13.40 -10.72 9.95
CA GLN A 191 14.77 -11.12 10.25
C GLN A 191 15.06 -11.09 11.74
N GLU A 192 14.50 -10.11 12.46
CA GLU A 192 14.61 -10.00 13.91
C GLU A 192 13.82 -11.09 14.65
N ASP A 193 12.63 -11.46 14.15
CA ASP A 193 11.84 -12.57 14.70
C ASP A 193 11.14 -13.38 13.60
N ARG A 194 11.71 -14.56 13.29
CA ARG A 194 11.14 -15.49 12.30
C ARG A 194 9.81 -16.11 12.73
N GLY A 195 9.48 -16.09 14.02
CA GLY A 195 8.21 -16.57 14.55
C GLY A 195 7.01 -15.75 14.09
N LEU A 196 7.24 -14.57 13.53
CA LEU A 196 6.20 -13.68 13.00
C LEU A 196 5.55 -14.21 11.71
N LEU A 197 6.17 -15.16 11.01
CA LEU A 197 5.60 -15.77 9.81
C LEU A 197 4.87 -17.07 10.13
N PRO A 198 3.82 -17.42 9.38
CA PRO A 198 3.20 -18.73 9.48
C PRO A 198 4.26 -19.82 9.20
N PRO A 199 4.22 -20.94 9.92
CA PRO A 199 5.10 -22.06 9.63
C PRO A 199 4.83 -22.54 8.20
N ARG A 200 5.88 -22.60 7.37
CA ARG A 200 5.74 -23.13 6.01
C ARG A 200 5.16 -24.54 6.10
N PRO A 201 4.16 -24.89 5.26
CA PRO A 201 3.71 -26.26 5.17
C PRO A 201 4.93 -27.12 4.84
N ARG A 202 5.27 -28.06 5.73
CA ARG A 202 6.23 -29.10 5.41
C ARG A 202 5.61 -29.82 4.22
N HIS A 203 6.19 -29.66 3.03
CA HIS A 203 5.88 -30.60 1.96
C HIS A 203 6.20 -31.99 2.52
N SER A 204 5.18 -32.83 2.62
CA SER A 204 5.32 -34.24 2.95
C SER A 204 6.18 -34.89 1.86
N ALA A 205 7.50 -34.80 2.01
CA ALA A 205 8.39 -35.83 1.53
C ALA A 205 8.14 -37.03 2.43
N ASP A 206 7.15 -37.83 2.07
CA ASP A 206 6.98 -39.24 2.44
C ASP A 206 5.60 -39.69 1.96
N ASN A 207 5.57 -40.23 0.74
CA ASN A 207 4.78 -41.40 0.35
C ASN A 207 4.83 -41.56 -1.16
N HIS A 208 5.73 -42.41 -1.65
CA HIS A 208 5.32 -43.72 -2.15
C HIS A 208 6.53 -44.65 -2.07
N GLY A 209 6.40 -45.65 -1.21
CA GLY A 209 7.22 -46.86 -1.25
C GLY A 209 6.77 -47.81 -2.35
#